data_AF-A0A2E6XVU8-F1
#
_entry.id   AF-A0A2E6XVU8-F1
#
_cell.length_a   1.000
_cell.length_b   1.000
_cell.length_c   1.000
_cell.angle_alpha   90.00
_cell.angle_beta   90.00
_cell.angle_gamma   90.00
#
_symmetry.space_group_name_H-M   'P 1'
#
loop_
_entity.id
_entity.type
_entity.pdbx_description
1 polymer ?
#
loop_
_entity_poly.entity_id
_entity_poly.type
_entity_poly.pdbx_seq_one_letter_code
_entity_poly.pdbx_strand_id
1 'polypeptide(L)'
;MRLLASESYNVAWFKLADFVARGEKERALSVHKLLMHSVQDEAIPYQLEGDILLAFDDDTALDRYHVAANLYKKAGKIKAAASVYEHVCMFKHEEKILEALFDVYLLLQDRVSLLNTFSRLAKVCLEHNKFAFISNLFHRYLLESDISLQGQLSIRFVRSLLLYDPTNKQVSSYVYQVIDVLHDQHDYEEELLEFLSELESLNKDMHAKALQYIENNF
;
A
#
# COMPACT_ATOMS: atom_id res chain seq x y z
N MET A 1 -2.61 -49.40 -1.45
CA MET A 1 -2.51 -48.79 -0.10
C MET A 1 -1.89 -47.39 -0.26
N ARG A 2 -2.72 -46.35 -0.40
CA ARG A 2 -2.29 -44.94 -0.51
C ARG A 2 -3.32 -44.09 0.24
N LEU A 3 -3.22 -44.10 1.57
CA LEU A 3 -4.03 -43.27 2.47
C LEU A 3 -3.21 -42.72 3.66
N LEU A 4 -1.93 -43.09 3.81
CA LEU A 4 -1.09 -42.67 4.94
C LEU A 4 -0.44 -41.28 4.76
N ALA A 5 -0.57 -40.65 3.60
CA ALA A 5 0.09 -39.36 3.34
C ALA A 5 -0.56 -38.21 4.12
N SER A 6 -1.89 -38.15 4.22
CA SER A 6 -2.60 -36.99 4.76
C SER A 6 -2.36 -36.75 6.26
N GLU A 7 -2.26 -37.80 7.07
CA GLU A 7 -2.02 -37.64 8.51
C GLU A 7 -0.61 -37.12 8.83
N SER A 8 0.39 -37.55 8.06
CA SER A 8 1.79 -37.14 8.28
C SER A 8 2.04 -35.66 7.99
N TYR A 9 1.38 -35.10 6.96
CA TYR A 9 1.44 -33.66 6.66
C TYR A 9 0.82 -32.84 7.78
N ASN A 10 -0.34 -33.25 8.29
CA ASN A 10 -0.97 -32.56 9.41
C ASN A 10 -0.06 -32.51 10.64
N VAL A 11 0.62 -33.62 10.98
CA VAL A 11 1.57 -33.66 12.10
C VAL A 11 2.74 -32.69 11.90
N ALA A 12 3.28 -32.60 10.67
CA ALA A 12 4.39 -31.69 10.38
C ALA A 12 3.96 -30.21 10.46
N TRP A 13 2.75 -29.86 10.01
CA TRP A 13 2.17 -28.53 10.20
C TRP A 13 1.97 -28.18 11.68
N PHE A 14 1.47 -29.12 12.49
CA PHE A 14 1.35 -28.93 13.94
C PHE A 14 2.71 -28.74 14.61
N LYS A 15 3.73 -29.52 14.22
CA LYS A 15 5.10 -29.35 14.74
C LYS A 15 5.70 -28.00 14.36
N LEU A 16 5.46 -27.52 13.15
CA LEU A 16 5.89 -26.19 12.74
C LEU A 16 5.30 -25.13 13.66
N ALA A 17 3.98 -25.16 13.87
CA ALA A 17 3.29 -24.23 14.76
C ALA A 17 3.79 -24.32 16.22
N ASP A 18 4.04 -25.54 16.72
CA ASP A 18 4.60 -25.77 18.07
C ASP A 18 6.01 -25.18 18.21
N PHE A 19 6.87 -25.31 17.20
CA PHE A 19 8.20 -24.67 17.21
C PHE A 19 8.12 -23.14 17.19
N VAL A 20 7.21 -22.56 16.41
CA VAL A 20 6.96 -21.11 16.43
C VAL A 20 6.51 -20.66 17.81
N ALA A 21 5.51 -21.34 18.40
CA ALA A 21 4.97 -21.01 19.72
C ALA A 21 6.00 -21.11 20.85
N ARG A 22 7.02 -21.97 20.71
CA ARG A 22 8.09 -22.18 21.71
C ARG A 22 9.30 -21.26 21.54
N GLY A 23 9.33 -20.40 20.53
CA GLY A 23 10.50 -19.57 20.29
C GLY A 23 11.62 -20.26 19.48
N GLU A 24 11.36 -21.43 18.88
CA GLU A 24 12.40 -22.29 18.30
C GLU A 24 12.60 -22.05 16.79
N LYS A 25 13.05 -20.85 16.42
CA LYS A 25 13.18 -20.38 15.03
C LYS A 25 13.88 -21.35 14.06
N GLU A 26 15.10 -21.80 14.38
CA GLU A 26 15.87 -22.68 13.48
C GLU A 26 15.19 -24.03 13.23
N ARG A 27 14.46 -24.54 14.24
CA ARG A 27 13.71 -25.79 14.12
C ARG A 27 12.45 -25.58 13.28
N ALA A 28 11.77 -24.44 13.44
CA ALA A 28 10.65 -24.06 12.58
C ALA A 28 11.09 -23.96 11.11
N LEU A 29 12.18 -23.24 10.82
CA LEU A 29 12.73 -23.11 9.46
C LEU A 29 13.18 -24.46 8.88
N SER A 30 13.73 -25.35 9.70
CA SER A 30 14.12 -26.69 9.25
C SER A 30 12.91 -27.55 8.85
N VAL A 31 11.82 -27.50 9.63
CA VAL A 31 10.58 -28.21 9.31
C VAL A 31 9.88 -27.62 8.09
N HIS A 32 9.87 -26.29 7.98
CA HIS A 32 9.36 -25.58 6.80
C HIS A 32 10.02 -26.10 5.52
N LYS A 33 11.35 -26.15 5.45
CA LYS A 33 12.08 -26.65 4.27
C LYS A 33 11.65 -28.05 3.88
N LEU A 34 11.43 -28.93 4.86
CA LEU A 34 10.97 -30.30 4.63
C LEU A 34 9.53 -30.33 4.08
N LEU A 35 8.63 -29.54 4.65
CA LEU A 35 7.22 -29.44 4.22
C LEU A 35 7.10 -28.92 2.78
N MET A 36 7.95 -27.98 2.39
CA MET A 36 7.84 -27.31 1.10
C MET A 36 8.21 -28.20 -0.10
N HIS A 37 8.90 -29.33 0.11
CA HIS A 37 9.22 -30.27 -0.97
C HIS A 37 7.99 -30.88 -1.66
N SER A 38 6.83 -30.92 -0.98
CA SER A 38 5.59 -31.44 -1.53
C SER A 38 4.63 -30.36 -2.05
N VAL A 39 4.99 -29.08 -1.91
CA VAL A 39 4.14 -27.95 -2.31
C VAL A 39 4.44 -27.57 -3.75
N GLN A 40 3.40 -27.52 -4.58
CA GLN A 40 3.54 -27.24 -6.01
C GLN A 40 3.61 -25.74 -6.33
N ASP A 41 3.02 -24.88 -5.49
CA ASP A 41 3.03 -23.43 -5.71
C ASP A 41 4.33 -22.83 -5.18
N GLU A 42 5.17 -22.31 -6.08
CA GLU A 42 6.49 -21.77 -5.75
C GLU A 42 6.44 -20.56 -4.82
N ALA A 43 5.32 -19.83 -4.74
CA ALA A 43 5.18 -18.65 -3.89
C ALA A 43 4.91 -19.00 -2.41
N ILE A 44 4.17 -20.09 -2.16
CA ILE A 44 3.76 -20.52 -0.81
C ILE A 44 4.97 -20.75 0.12
N PRO A 45 6.06 -21.41 -0.31
CA PRO A 45 7.26 -21.54 0.50
C PRO A 45 7.78 -20.21 1.05
N TYR A 46 7.86 -19.18 0.21
CA TYR A 46 8.38 -17.88 0.62
C TYR A 46 7.39 -17.12 1.49
N GLN A 47 6.09 -17.21 1.21
CA GLN A 47 5.08 -16.58 2.06
C GLN A 47 5.14 -17.16 3.48
N LEU A 48 5.17 -18.48 3.61
CA LEU A 48 5.25 -19.15 4.90
C LEU A 48 6.59 -18.92 5.60
N GLU A 49 7.70 -18.85 4.85
CA GLU A 49 8.99 -18.45 5.41
C GLU A 49 8.92 -17.03 5.99
N GLY A 50 8.27 -16.11 5.27
CA GLY A 50 7.94 -14.76 5.74
C GLY A 50 7.13 -14.78 7.04
N ASP A 51 6.07 -15.59 7.12
CA ASP A 51 5.23 -15.69 8.33
C ASP A 51 6.02 -16.21 9.54
N ILE A 52 6.88 -17.20 9.33
CA ILE A 52 7.76 -17.73 10.38
C ILE A 52 8.70 -16.63 10.85
N LEU A 53 9.42 -15.97 9.93
CA LEU A 53 10.37 -14.91 10.26
C LEU A 53 9.70 -13.71 10.95
N LEU A 54 8.50 -13.34 10.50
CA LEU A 54 7.70 -12.28 11.10
C LEU A 54 7.32 -12.62 12.54
N ALA A 55 6.97 -13.86 12.85
CA ALA A 55 6.69 -14.32 14.21
C ALA A 55 7.91 -14.24 15.16
N PHE A 56 9.11 -14.07 14.61
CA PHE A 56 10.35 -13.90 15.35
C PHE A 56 10.93 -12.48 15.24
N ASP A 57 10.16 -11.50 14.77
CA ASP A 57 10.58 -10.12 14.54
C ASP A 57 11.86 -10.00 13.66
N ASP A 58 12.03 -10.93 12.72
CA ASP A 58 13.17 -10.91 11.80
C ASP A 58 12.88 -9.98 10.61
N ASP A 59 13.75 -8.99 10.41
CA ASP A 59 13.63 -8.01 9.33
C ASP A 59 13.69 -8.62 7.92
N THR A 60 14.31 -9.80 7.78
CA THR A 60 14.35 -10.52 6.50
C THR A 60 13.00 -11.11 6.08
N ALA A 61 11.99 -11.09 6.95
CA ALA A 61 10.62 -11.50 6.62
C ALA A 61 10.07 -10.74 5.41
N LEU A 62 10.32 -9.43 5.34
CA LEU A 62 9.82 -8.58 4.25
C LEU A 62 10.38 -9.00 2.89
N ASP A 63 11.65 -9.37 2.83
CA ASP A 63 12.28 -9.88 1.60
C ASP A 63 11.60 -11.16 1.12
N ARG A 64 11.22 -12.06 2.04
CA ARG A 64 10.50 -13.29 1.68
C ARG A 64 9.12 -12.99 1.11
N TYR A 65 8.37 -12.07 1.73
CA TYR A 65 7.08 -11.64 1.20
C TYR A 65 7.19 -10.97 -0.17
N HIS A 66 8.21 -10.15 -0.40
CA HIS A 66 8.47 -9.59 -1.73
C HIS A 66 8.74 -10.69 -2.78
N VAL A 67 9.51 -11.72 -2.44
CA VAL A 67 9.74 -12.87 -3.33
C VAL A 67 8.43 -13.61 -3.62
N ALA A 68 7.63 -13.90 -2.59
CA ALA A 68 6.33 -14.57 -2.75
C ALA A 68 5.38 -13.78 -3.66
N ALA A 69 5.22 -12.47 -3.40
CA ALA A 69 4.38 -11.61 -4.21
C ALA A 69 4.86 -11.52 -5.67
N ASN A 70 6.17 -11.45 -5.90
CA ASN A 70 6.73 -11.46 -7.25
C ASN A 70 6.49 -12.77 -7.99
N LEU A 71 6.55 -13.92 -7.31
CA LEU A 71 6.20 -15.22 -7.90
C LEU A 71 4.71 -15.28 -8.27
N TYR A 72 3.83 -14.78 -7.41
CA TYR A 72 2.40 -14.64 -7.74
C TYR A 72 2.17 -13.72 -8.94
N LYS A 73 2.87 -12.58 -9.02
CA LYS A 73 2.82 -11.69 -10.18
C LYS A 73 3.22 -12.40 -11.47
N LYS A 74 4.36 -13.11 -11.46
CA LYS A 74 4.86 -13.87 -12.62
C LYS A 74 3.91 -14.99 -13.05
N ALA A 75 3.22 -15.61 -12.10
CA ALA A 75 2.19 -16.62 -12.36
C ALA A 75 0.84 -16.03 -12.81
N GLY A 76 0.72 -14.70 -12.98
CA GLY A 76 -0.53 -14.01 -13.33
C GLY A 76 -1.55 -13.95 -12.18
N LYS A 77 -1.19 -14.42 -10.97
CA LYS A 77 -2.04 -14.43 -9.77
C LYS A 77 -1.95 -13.09 -9.03
N ILE A 78 -2.26 -11.97 -9.71
CA ILE A 78 -2.03 -10.62 -9.17
C ILE A 78 -2.79 -10.36 -7.86
N LYS A 79 -4.02 -10.88 -7.74
CA LYS A 79 -4.81 -10.79 -6.48
C LYS A 79 -4.10 -11.47 -5.30
N ALA A 80 -3.43 -12.59 -5.53
CA ALA A 80 -2.67 -13.28 -4.48
C ALA A 80 -1.44 -12.45 -4.06
N ALA A 81 -0.78 -11.77 -5.00
CA ALA A 81 0.30 -10.84 -4.67
C ALA A 81 -0.20 -9.67 -3.80
N ALA A 82 -1.38 -9.12 -4.09
CA ALA A 82 -2.00 -8.09 -3.24
C ALA A 82 -2.28 -8.63 -1.84
N SER A 83 -2.85 -9.82 -1.73
CA SER A 83 -3.13 -10.47 -0.44
C SER A 83 -1.87 -10.70 0.39
N VAL A 84 -0.72 -11.03 -0.22
CA VAL A 84 0.56 -11.15 0.49
C VAL A 84 0.94 -9.81 1.12
N TYR A 85 0.93 -8.72 0.35
CA TYR A 85 1.31 -7.41 0.89
C TYR A 85 0.29 -6.85 1.89
N GLU A 86 -1.00 -7.09 1.69
CA GLU A 86 -2.03 -6.71 2.67
C GLU A 86 -1.87 -7.47 3.99
N HIS A 87 -1.47 -8.74 3.93
CA HIS A 87 -1.15 -9.50 5.15
C HIS A 87 -0.01 -8.85 5.93
N VAL A 88 1.10 -8.53 5.26
CA VAL A 88 2.24 -7.83 5.89
C VAL A 88 1.82 -6.50 6.49
N CYS A 89 0.99 -5.75 5.76
CA CYS A 89 0.42 -4.48 6.18
C CYS A 89 -0.37 -4.55 7.50
N MET A 90 -0.91 -5.71 7.88
CA MET A 90 -1.59 -5.86 9.18
C MET A 90 -0.63 -5.74 10.37
N PHE A 91 0.67 -5.99 10.15
CA PHE A 91 1.69 -6.02 11.19
C PHE A 91 2.73 -4.90 11.02
N LYS A 92 3.16 -4.63 9.78
CA LYS A 92 4.20 -3.64 9.45
C LYS A 92 3.67 -2.61 8.45
N HIS A 93 3.70 -1.34 8.84
CA HIS A 93 3.28 -0.21 8.02
C HIS A 93 4.49 0.50 7.42
N GLU A 94 5.25 -0.22 6.60
CA GLU A 94 6.49 0.29 6.00
C GLU A 94 6.27 0.83 4.59
N GLU A 95 6.97 1.91 4.27
CA GLU A 95 6.95 2.59 2.97
C GLU A 95 7.15 1.62 1.80
N LYS A 96 8.16 0.74 1.88
CA LYS A 96 8.50 -0.21 0.80
C LYS A 96 7.36 -1.20 0.51
N ILE A 97 6.65 -1.64 1.54
CA ILE A 97 5.54 -2.58 1.40
C ILE A 97 4.32 -1.87 0.83
N LEU A 98 4.03 -0.65 1.30
CA LEU A 98 2.93 0.16 0.79
C LEU A 98 3.16 0.59 -0.67
N GLU A 99 4.39 0.93 -1.05
CA GLU A 99 4.77 1.19 -2.45
C GLU A 99 4.56 -0.06 -3.32
N ALA A 100 5.05 -1.22 -2.87
CA ALA A 100 4.86 -2.47 -3.61
C ALA A 100 3.39 -2.90 -3.71
N LEU A 101 2.59 -2.66 -2.67
CA LEU A 101 1.14 -2.89 -2.68
C LEU A 101 0.44 -1.94 -3.64
N PHE A 102 0.84 -0.67 -3.66
CA PHE A 102 0.32 0.33 -4.59
C PHE A 102 0.55 -0.11 -6.05
N ASP A 103 1.76 -0.55 -6.39
CA ASP A 103 2.08 -1.06 -7.73
C ASP A 103 1.22 -2.29 -8.09
N VAL A 104 0.91 -3.16 -7.13
CA VAL A 104 0.03 -4.30 -7.38
C VAL A 104 -1.41 -3.86 -7.64
N TYR A 105 -1.93 -2.88 -6.91
CA TYR A 105 -3.26 -2.33 -7.17
C TYR A 105 -3.35 -1.58 -8.49
N LEU A 106 -2.26 -0.95 -8.91
CA LEU A 106 -2.16 -0.34 -10.23
C LEU A 106 -2.32 -1.40 -11.34
N LEU A 107 -1.64 -2.55 -11.19
CA LEU A 107 -1.77 -3.69 -12.10
C LEU A 107 -3.17 -4.32 -12.08
N LEU A 108 -3.84 -4.33 -10.93
CA LEU A 108 -5.22 -4.82 -10.79
C LEU A 108 -6.27 -3.86 -11.33
N GLN A 109 -5.90 -2.59 -11.58
CA GLN A 109 -6.83 -1.50 -11.87
C GLN A 109 -7.90 -1.32 -10.77
N ASP A 110 -7.59 -1.71 -9.53
CA ASP A 110 -8.46 -1.52 -8.37
C ASP A 110 -8.27 -0.11 -7.79
N ARG A 111 -9.02 0.85 -8.34
CA ARG A 111 -8.92 2.27 -8.01
C ARG A 111 -9.13 2.56 -6.52
N VAL A 112 -10.08 1.88 -5.88
CA VAL A 112 -10.41 2.13 -4.46
C VAL A 112 -9.25 1.73 -3.58
N SER A 113 -8.74 0.51 -3.77
CA SER A 113 -7.61 0.00 -2.99
C SER A 113 -6.32 0.76 -3.28
N LEU A 114 -6.12 1.18 -4.54
CA LEU A 114 -5.01 2.04 -4.95
C LEU A 114 -4.98 3.36 -4.16
N LEU A 115 -6.09 4.11 -4.14
CA LEU A 115 -6.20 5.41 -3.46
C LEU A 115 -6.06 5.29 -1.94
N ASN A 116 -6.63 4.24 -1.36
CA ASN A 116 -6.47 3.93 0.06
C ASN A 116 -5.01 3.63 0.40
N THR A 117 -4.33 2.85 -0.44
CA THR A 117 -2.91 2.52 -0.27
C THR A 117 -2.03 3.76 -0.42
N PHE A 118 -2.31 4.62 -1.39
CA PHE A 118 -1.61 5.90 -1.54
C PHE A 118 -1.75 6.78 -0.30
N SER A 119 -2.96 6.90 0.25
CA SER A 119 -3.21 7.69 1.47
C SER A 119 -2.41 7.15 2.66
N ARG A 120 -2.32 5.81 2.79
CA ARG A 120 -1.49 5.15 3.82
C ARG A 120 0.00 5.42 3.61
N LEU A 121 0.48 5.33 2.36
CA LEU A 121 1.86 5.60 1.99
C LEU A 121 2.22 7.07 2.26
N ALA A 122 1.37 8.00 1.86
CA ALA A 122 1.58 9.43 2.07
C ALA A 122 1.66 9.77 3.55
N LYS A 123 0.75 9.23 4.37
CA LYS A 123 0.83 9.35 5.83
C LYS A 123 2.19 8.90 6.36
N VAL A 124 2.60 7.66 6.07
CA VAL A 124 3.85 7.09 6.58
C VAL A 124 5.05 7.92 6.13
N CYS A 125 5.08 8.39 4.88
CA CYS A 125 6.17 9.22 4.38
C CYS A 125 6.23 10.57 5.08
N LEU A 126 5.09 11.24 5.26
CA LEU A 126 5.04 12.58 5.87
C LEU A 126 5.39 12.53 7.36
N GLU A 127 4.88 11.54 8.12
CA GLU A 127 5.24 11.33 9.53
C GLU A 127 6.75 11.10 9.72
N HIS A 128 7.42 10.51 8.73
CA HIS A 128 8.87 10.30 8.73
C HIS A 128 9.67 11.40 8.01
N ASN A 129 9.08 12.57 7.74
CA ASN A 129 9.72 13.71 7.05
C ASN A 129 10.28 13.39 5.65
N LYS A 130 9.68 12.43 4.95
CA LYS A 130 10.05 12.00 3.60
C LYS A 130 9.18 12.65 2.52
N PHE A 131 8.90 13.95 2.66
CA PHE A 131 8.08 14.71 1.71
C PHE A 131 8.59 14.58 0.27
N ALA A 132 9.90 14.74 0.05
CA ALA A 132 10.49 14.66 -1.30
C ALA A 132 10.28 13.31 -1.99
N PHE A 133 10.24 12.22 -1.23
CA PHE A 133 9.97 10.90 -1.78
C PHE A 133 8.52 10.78 -2.25
N ILE A 134 7.56 11.07 -1.36
CA ILE A 134 6.14 10.95 -1.69
C ILE A 134 5.72 11.96 -2.77
N SER A 135 6.30 13.17 -2.78
CA SER A 135 6.03 14.14 -3.84
C SER A 135 6.51 13.61 -5.17
N ASN A 136 7.74 13.10 -5.29
CA ASN A 136 8.25 12.55 -6.55
C ASN A 136 7.41 11.35 -7.03
N LEU A 137 6.98 10.50 -6.11
CA LEU A 137 6.11 9.37 -6.41
C LEU A 137 4.74 9.83 -6.92
N PHE A 138 4.12 10.80 -6.24
CA PHE A 138 2.87 11.42 -6.65
C PHE A 138 2.93 11.98 -8.08
N HIS A 139 3.93 12.79 -8.41
CA HIS A 139 4.05 13.36 -9.77
C HIS A 139 4.27 12.28 -10.84
N ARG A 140 5.05 11.24 -10.53
CA ARG A 140 5.25 10.12 -11.47
C ARG A 140 3.92 9.46 -11.81
N TYR A 141 3.09 9.17 -10.81
CA TYR A 141 1.80 8.53 -11.05
C TYR A 141 0.79 9.45 -11.71
N LEU A 142 0.82 10.76 -11.44
CA LEU A 142 -0.03 11.70 -12.18
C LEU A 142 0.23 11.63 -13.69
N LEU A 143 1.50 11.54 -14.12
CA LEU A 143 1.85 11.47 -15.55
C LEU A 143 1.32 10.22 -16.25
N GLU A 144 1.15 9.12 -15.52
CA GLU A 144 0.71 7.83 -16.07
C GLU A 144 -0.80 7.58 -15.89
N SER A 145 -1.48 8.45 -15.14
CA SER A 145 -2.90 8.31 -14.77
C SER A 145 -3.83 9.05 -15.72
N ASP A 146 -5.04 8.52 -15.91
CA ASP A 146 -6.13 9.27 -16.50
C ASP A 146 -6.58 10.43 -15.60
N ILE A 147 -7.21 11.45 -16.20
CA ILE A 147 -7.53 12.72 -15.51
C ILE A 147 -8.40 12.49 -14.26
N SER A 148 -9.35 11.54 -14.31
CA SER A 148 -10.20 11.21 -13.15
C SER A 148 -9.37 10.68 -11.97
N LEU A 149 -8.40 9.79 -12.25
CA LEU A 149 -7.49 9.30 -11.22
C LEU A 149 -6.51 10.40 -10.75
N GLN A 150 -6.09 11.31 -11.63
CA GLN A 150 -5.26 12.45 -11.25
C GLN A 150 -5.95 13.35 -10.22
N GLY A 151 -7.22 13.69 -10.44
CA GLY A 151 -8.01 14.49 -9.49
C GLY A 151 -8.10 13.82 -8.13
N GLN A 152 -8.49 12.54 -8.10
CA GLN A 152 -8.63 11.77 -6.86
C GLN A 152 -7.29 11.62 -6.10
N LEU A 153 -6.18 11.32 -6.79
CA LEU A 153 -4.85 11.26 -6.17
C LEU A 153 -4.44 12.63 -5.59
N SER A 154 -4.71 13.71 -6.32
CA SER A 154 -4.35 15.07 -5.91
C SER A 154 -5.12 15.48 -4.64
N ILE A 155 -6.41 15.18 -4.57
CA ILE A 155 -7.23 15.39 -3.35
C ILE A 155 -6.63 14.60 -2.18
N ARG A 156 -6.33 13.31 -2.36
CA ARG A 156 -5.75 12.47 -1.29
C ARG A 156 -4.39 12.98 -0.83
N PHE A 157 -3.58 13.51 -1.76
CA PHE A 157 -2.27 14.07 -1.43
C PHE A 157 -2.38 15.35 -0.62
N VAL A 158 -3.21 16.31 -1.05
CA VAL A 158 -3.47 17.56 -0.31
C VAL A 158 -4.00 17.25 1.09
N ARG A 159 -4.98 16.36 1.20
CA ARG A 159 -5.52 15.93 2.50
C ARG A 159 -4.42 15.37 3.40
N SER A 160 -3.54 14.54 2.86
CA SER A 160 -2.43 13.95 3.62
C SER A 160 -1.44 15.02 4.09
N LEU A 161 -1.11 16.00 3.25
CA LEU A 161 -0.25 17.12 3.64
C LEU A 161 -0.88 17.96 4.76
N LEU A 162 -2.17 18.31 4.64
CA LEU A 162 -2.85 19.10 5.67
C LEU A 162 -2.91 18.40 7.03
N LEU A 163 -3.04 17.07 7.04
CA LEU A 163 -3.13 16.28 8.27
C LEU A 163 -1.76 15.96 8.90
N TYR A 164 -0.75 15.65 8.08
CA TYR A 164 0.52 15.09 8.56
C TYR A 164 1.74 16.00 8.37
N ASP A 165 1.63 17.05 7.55
CA ASP A 165 2.66 18.08 7.36
C ASP A 165 2.03 19.48 7.15
N PRO A 166 1.30 20.01 8.15
CA PRO A 166 0.54 21.26 8.01
C PRO A 166 1.42 22.51 7.81
N THR A 167 2.73 22.40 8.09
CA THR A 167 3.68 23.51 7.90
C THR A 167 4.30 23.53 6.50
N ASN A 168 3.93 22.58 5.65
CA ASN A 168 4.49 22.46 4.32
C ASN A 168 4.13 23.67 3.45
N LYS A 169 5.16 24.39 3.01
CA LYS A 169 5.01 25.62 2.22
C LYS A 169 4.47 25.39 0.81
N GLN A 170 4.45 24.14 0.34
CA GLN A 170 3.99 23.76 -0.99
C GLN A 170 2.51 23.32 -1.01
N VAL A 171 1.83 23.26 0.13
CA VAL A 171 0.41 22.85 0.17
C VAL A 171 -0.46 23.69 -0.75
N SER A 172 -0.25 25.00 -0.81
CA SER A 172 -1.03 25.89 -1.67
C SER A 172 -0.89 25.54 -3.15
N SER A 173 0.32 25.16 -3.62
CA SER A 173 0.49 24.78 -5.03
C SER A 173 -0.27 23.50 -5.37
N TYR A 174 -0.32 22.54 -4.44
CA TYR A 174 -1.09 21.31 -4.66
C TYR A 174 -2.60 21.55 -4.57
N VAL A 175 -3.06 22.48 -3.72
CA VAL A 175 -4.47 22.91 -3.69
C VAL A 175 -4.87 23.51 -5.04
N TYR A 176 -4.05 24.41 -5.61
CA TYR A 176 -4.33 25.00 -6.92
C TYR A 176 -4.33 23.95 -8.03
N GLN A 177 -3.38 23.01 -7.99
CA GLN A 177 -3.35 21.89 -8.93
C GLN A 177 -4.63 21.04 -8.87
N VAL A 178 -5.18 20.78 -7.68
CA VAL A 178 -6.47 20.08 -7.55
C VAL A 178 -7.58 20.88 -8.23
N ILE A 179 -7.65 22.19 -7.98
CA ILE A 179 -8.67 23.06 -8.57
C ILE A 179 -8.57 23.06 -10.10
N ASP A 180 -7.38 23.24 -10.65
CA ASP A 180 -7.16 23.24 -12.11
C ASP A 180 -7.63 21.92 -12.73
N VAL A 181 -7.25 20.78 -12.13
CA VAL A 181 -7.62 19.44 -12.62
C VAL A 181 -9.14 19.23 -12.57
N LEU A 182 -9.81 19.65 -11.50
CA LEU A 182 -11.26 19.47 -11.36
C LEU A 182 -12.05 20.46 -12.23
N HIS A 183 -11.57 21.69 -12.40
CA HIS A 183 -12.25 22.72 -13.18
C HIS A 183 -12.16 22.45 -14.70
N ASP A 184 -11.04 21.94 -15.18
CA ASP A 184 -10.88 21.52 -16.58
C ASP A 184 -11.90 20.42 -16.99
N GLN A 185 -12.53 19.76 -16.01
CA GLN A 185 -13.55 18.76 -16.23
C GLN A 185 -14.94 19.33 -15.87
N HIS A 186 -15.71 19.76 -16.88
CA HIS A 186 -17.06 20.33 -16.68
C HIS A 186 -18.06 19.41 -15.91
N ASP A 187 -17.74 18.13 -15.74
CA ASP A 187 -18.56 17.14 -15.00
C ASP A 187 -18.22 17.03 -13.50
N TYR A 188 -17.23 17.76 -12.99
CA TYR A 188 -16.67 17.56 -11.63
C TYR A 188 -16.97 18.70 -10.65
N GLU A 189 -18.01 19.51 -10.92
CA GLU A 189 -18.44 20.57 -9.99
C GLU A 189 -18.76 20.04 -8.59
N GLU A 190 -19.38 18.85 -8.49
CA GLU A 190 -19.69 18.21 -7.20
C GLU A 190 -18.42 17.84 -6.44
N GLU A 191 -17.43 17.21 -7.09
CA GLU A 191 -16.15 16.86 -6.46
C GLU A 191 -15.35 18.09 -6.03
N LEU A 192 -15.41 19.19 -6.80
CA LEU A 192 -14.78 20.46 -6.42
C LEU A 192 -15.45 21.06 -5.18
N LEU A 193 -16.79 21.05 -5.11
CA LEU A 193 -17.53 21.52 -3.93
C LEU A 193 -17.24 20.66 -2.69
N GLU A 194 -17.20 19.34 -2.85
CA GLU A 194 -16.81 18.42 -1.77
C GLU A 194 -15.39 18.69 -1.29
N PHE A 195 -14.45 18.88 -2.21
CA PHE A 195 -13.07 19.23 -1.90
C PHE A 195 -12.96 20.55 -1.13
N LEU A 196 -13.65 21.61 -1.58
CA LEU A 196 -13.65 22.91 -0.91
C LEU A 196 -14.26 22.84 0.49
N SER A 197 -15.35 22.10 0.66
CA SER A 197 -15.99 21.85 1.95
C SER A 197 -15.05 21.10 2.91
N GLU A 198 -14.38 20.06 2.42
CA GLU A 198 -13.36 19.35 3.21
C GLU A 198 -12.20 20.29 3.57
N LEU A 199 -11.73 21.10 2.62
CA LEU A 199 -10.64 22.07 2.82
C LEU A 199 -11.01 23.12 3.88
N GLU A 200 -12.25 23.64 3.89
CA GLU A 200 -12.74 24.56 4.91
C GLU A 200 -12.66 23.94 6.31
N SER A 201 -13.04 22.66 6.43
CA SER A 201 -13.03 21.93 7.69
C SER A 201 -11.61 21.66 8.21
N LEU A 202 -10.66 21.39 7.31
CA LEU A 202 -9.27 21.05 7.65
C LEU A 202 -8.40 22.29 7.85
N ASN A 203 -8.53 23.30 6.99
CA ASN A 203 -7.68 24.48 6.99
C ASN A 203 -8.36 25.70 6.34
N LYS A 204 -8.92 26.57 7.17
CA LYS A 204 -9.63 27.80 6.75
C LYS A 204 -8.76 28.77 5.93
N ASP A 205 -7.46 28.86 6.20
CA ASP A 205 -6.55 29.74 5.44
C ASP A 205 -6.35 29.21 4.02
N MET A 206 -6.15 27.90 3.86
CA MET A 206 -6.07 27.29 2.53
C MET A 206 -7.40 27.38 1.78
N HIS A 207 -8.53 27.22 2.47
CA HIS A 207 -9.85 27.41 1.86
C HIS A 207 -10.04 28.84 1.32
N ALA A 208 -9.70 29.86 2.11
CA ALA A 208 -9.77 31.25 1.64
C ALA A 208 -8.87 31.49 0.41
N LYS A 209 -7.65 30.92 0.40
CA LYS A 209 -6.74 30.99 -0.74
C LYS A 209 -7.26 30.25 -1.98
N ALA A 210 -7.95 29.13 -1.78
CA ALA A 210 -8.57 28.37 -2.86
C ALA A 210 -9.70 29.18 -3.53
N LEU A 211 -10.60 29.77 -2.74
CA LEU A 211 -11.67 30.63 -3.27
C LEU A 211 -11.12 31.84 -4.02
N GLN A 212 -10.12 32.52 -3.44
CA GLN A 212 -9.46 33.64 -4.12
C GLN A 212 -8.79 33.20 -5.43
N TYR A 213 -8.21 32.00 -5.48
CA TYR A 213 -7.62 31.48 -6.71
C TYR A 213 -8.67 31.22 -7.79
N ILE A 214 -9.82 30.64 -7.43
CA ILE A 214 -10.93 30.39 -8.36
C ILE A 214 -11.42 31.71 -8.95
N GLU A 215 -11.75 32.70 -8.11
CA GLU A 215 -12.25 34.02 -8.54
C GLU A 215 -11.31 34.77 -9.51
N ASN A 216 -10.01 34.48 -9.47
CA ASN A 216 -9.02 35.16 -10.30
C ASN A 216 -8.71 34.44 -11.62
N ASN A 217 -9.06 33.15 -11.76
CA ASN A 217 -8.61 32.33 -12.89
C ASN A 217 -9.76 31.70 -13.70
N PHE A 218 -10.99 31.68 -13.18
CA PHE A 218 -12.18 31.11 -13.81
C PHE A 218 -13.36 32.08 -13.72
#